data_AF-A0A7S0P2W5-F1
#
_entry.id   AF-A0A7S0P2W5-F1
#
_cell.length_a   1.000
_cell.length_b   1.000
_cell.length_c   1.000
_cell.angle_alpha   90.00
_cell.angle_beta   90.00
_cell.angle_gamma   90.00
#
_symmetry.space_group_name_H-M   'P 1'
#
loop_
_entity.id
_entity.type
_entity.pdbx_description
1 polymer ?
#
loop_
_entity_poly.entity_id
_entity_poly.type
_entity_poly.pdbx_seq_one_letter_code
_entity_poly.pdbx_strand_id
1 'polypeptide(L)'
;SPDLSQARVKVSIIGDRKDKITAIRWLQGNSGGIRYALAKRVRGMKRVPKLSFQHIDVGQAVDVMITLDKLASEREKQVEDGLDFGFEDDDVDALFDFDGDHEDGEDPFL
;
A
#
# COMPACT_ATOMS: atom_id res chain seq x y z
N SER A 1 1.12 -12.05 -2.83
CA SER A 1 0.30 -13.11 -2.18
C SER A 1 -1.04 -12.51 -1.85
N PRO A 2 -2.16 -13.26 -1.93
CA PRO A 2 -3.47 -12.78 -1.48
C PRO A 2 -3.41 -12.18 -0.06
N ASP A 3 -2.57 -12.74 0.81
CA ASP A 3 -2.42 -12.30 2.21
C ASP A 3 -1.44 -11.14 2.44
N LEU A 4 -1.01 -10.43 1.39
CA LEU A 4 -0.06 -9.29 1.46
C LEU A 4 1.25 -9.56 2.24
N SER A 5 1.57 -10.82 2.52
CA SER A 5 2.71 -11.23 3.33
C SER A 5 4.00 -11.38 2.53
N GLN A 6 3.87 -11.70 1.24
CA GLN A 6 4.94 -11.86 0.28
C GLN A 6 4.68 -10.98 -0.94
N ALA A 7 5.68 -10.20 -1.32
CA ALA A 7 5.70 -9.39 -2.52
C ALA A 7 6.79 -9.91 -3.47
N ARG A 8 6.39 -10.31 -4.67
CA ARG A 8 7.31 -10.66 -5.75
C ARG A 8 7.58 -9.40 -6.58
N VAL A 9 8.82 -8.93 -6.54
CA VAL A 9 9.30 -7.74 -7.25
C VAL A 9 9.98 -8.20 -8.53
N LYS A 10 9.39 -7.88 -9.67
CA LYS A 10 9.99 -8.11 -10.99
C LYS A 10 10.89 -6.92 -11.33
N VAL A 11 12.14 -7.18 -11.71
CA VAL A 11 13.15 -6.14 -11.98
C VAL A 11 13.81 -6.39 -13.32
N SER A 12 13.84 -5.35 -14.16
CA SER A 12 14.67 -5.34 -15.36
C SER A 12 15.99 -4.65 -15.04
N ILE A 13 17.10 -5.24 -15.50
CA ILE A 13 18.45 -4.76 -15.24
C ILE A 13 19.14 -4.65 -16.60
N ILE A 14 19.62 -3.44 -16.90
CA ILE A 14 20.39 -3.15 -18.11
C ILE A 14 21.86 -3.48 -17.82
N GLY A 15 22.52 -4.18 -18.74
CA GLY A 15 23.93 -4.58 -18.61
C GLY A 15 24.17 -6.05 -18.94
N ASP A 16 25.40 -6.49 -18.74
CA ASP A 16 25.82 -7.85 -19.06
C ASP A 16 25.28 -8.88 -18.06
N ARG A 17 25.36 -10.17 -18.42
CA ARG A 17 24.92 -11.27 -17.55
C ARG A 17 25.55 -11.20 -16.15
N LYS A 18 26.82 -10.78 -16.05
CA LYS A 18 27.52 -10.63 -14.78
C LYS A 18 26.90 -9.53 -13.92
N ASP A 19 26.59 -8.39 -14.52
CA ASP A 19 26.00 -7.25 -13.82
C ASP A 19 24.58 -7.58 -13.32
N LYS A 20 23.81 -8.28 -14.15
CA LYS A 20 22.48 -8.79 -13.78
C LYS A 20 22.53 -9.67 -12.53
N ILE A 21 23.48 -10.61 -12.46
CA ILE A 21 23.65 -11.51 -11.30
C ILE A 21 24.09 -10.72 -10.07
N THR A 22 25.05 -9.80 -10.22
CA THR A 22 25.55 -8.97 -9.13
C THR A 22 24.46 -8.07 -8.57
N ALA A 23 23.67 -7.43 -9.42
CA ALA A 23 22.57 -6.57 -9.02
C ALA A 23 21.47 -7.34 -8.30
N ILE A 24 21.09 -8.54 -8.77
CA ILE A 24 20.11 -9.38 -8.05
C ILE A 24 20.62 -9.80 -6.68
N ARG A 25 21.89 -10.21 -6.58
CA ARG A 25 22.50 -10.55 -5.28
C ARG A 25 22.51 -9.36 -4.33
N TRP A 26 22.84 -8.17 -4.83
CA TRP A 26 22.82 -6.95 -4.06
C TRP A 26 21.41 -6.62 -3.55
N LEU A 27 20.38 -6.73 -4.40
CA LEU A 27 18.98 -6.52 -4.02
C LEU A 27 18.51 -7.50 -2.94
N GLN A 28 18.89 -8.77 -3.05
CA GLN A 28 18.57 -9.79 -2.04
C GLN A 28 19.26 -9.48 -0.70
N GLY A 29 20.56 -9.13 -0.74
CA GLY A 29 21.33 -8.76 0.45
C GLY A 29 20.81 -7.49 1.13
N ASN A 30 20.32 -6.52 0.36
CA ASN A 30 19.82 -5.24 0.88
C ASN A 30 18.29 -5.22 1.08
N SER A 31 17.63 -6.37 0.99
CA SER A 31 16.17 -6.48 1.08
C SER A 31 15.59 -5.94 2.39
N GLY A 32 16.34 -6.00 3.49
CA GLY A 32 15.96 -5.43 4.78
C GLY A 32 15.91 -3.90 4.77
N GLY A 33 16.95 -3.25 4.22
CA GLY A 33 17.00 -1.80 4.09
C GLY A 33 15.91 -1.26 3.16
N ILE A 34 15.68 -1.94 2.04
CA ILE A 34 14.59 -1.62 1.12
C ILE A 34 13.23 -1.77 1.81
N ARG A 35 13.03 -2.84 2.59
CA ARG A 35 11.79 -3.04 3.35
C ARG A 35 11.56 -1.95 4.38
N TYR A 36 12.62 -1.50 5.07
CA TYR A 36 12.53 -0.41 6.04
C TYR A 36 12.16 0.92 5.37
N ALA A 37 12.77 1.23 4.22
CA ALA A 37 12.42 2.42 3.45
C ALA A 37 10.97 2.35 2.92
N LEU A 38 10.52 1.16 2.51
CA LEU A 38 9.14 0.91 2.10
C LEU A 38 8.16 1.13 3.27
N ALA A 39 8.50 0.64 4.46
CA ALA A 39 7.71 0.83 5.68
C ALA A 39 7.45 2.31 5.99
N LYS A 40 8.47 3.15 5.80
CA LYS A 40 8.36 4.59 6.04
C LYS A 40 7.44 5.31 5.04
N ARG A 41 7.41 4.85 3.79
CA ARG A 41 6.68 5.51 2.70
C ARG A 41 5.22 5.06 2.62
N VAL A 42 4.95 3.79 2.87
CA VAL A 42 3.59 3.24 2.75
C VAL A 42 2.84 3.47 4.05
N ARG A 43 2.32 4.69 4.22
CA ARG A 43 1.41 5.04 5.33
C ARG A 43 0.08 4.30 5.10
N GLY A 44 -0.28 3.40 6.01
CA GLY A 44 -1.53 2.61 5.94
C GLY A 44 -1.34 1.09 5.85
N MET A 45 -0.12 0.59 5.63
CA MET A 45 0.12 -0.86 5.58
C MET A 45 0.56 -1.39 6.95
N LYS A 46 -0.31 -2.13 7.65
CA LYS A 46 -0.03 -2.70 8.99
C LYS A 46 1.17 -3.65 9.00
N ARG A 47 1.43 -4.34 7.88
CA ARG A 47 2.52 -5.30 7.74
C ARG A 47 3.24 -5.10 6.42
N VAL A 48 4.56 -4.90 6.49
CA VAL A 48 5.39 -4.78 5.29
C VAL A 48 5.77 -6.18 4.78
N PRO A 49 5.50 -6.52 3.52
CA PRO A 49 5.76 -7.84 2.97
C PRO A 49 7.24 -8.21 2.92
N LYS A 50 7.52 -9.51 2.92
CA LYS A 50 8.84 -10.02 2.51
C LYS A 50 8.99 -9.84 1.00
N LEU A 51 10.13 -9.28 0.59
CA LEU A 51 10.43 -8.99 -0.81
C LEU A 51 11.21 -10.17 -1.42
N SER A 52 10.75 -10.63 -2.58
CA SER A 52 11.44 -11.61 -3.41
C SER A 52 11.71 -10.99 -4.78
N PHE A 53 12.97 -10.96 -5.21
CA PHE A 53 13.36 -10.31 -6.46
C PHE A 53 13.51 -11.34 -7.58
N GLN A 54 12.91 -11.05 -8.73
CA GLN A 54 13.03 -11.85 -9.95
C GLN A 54 13.47 -10.96 -11.10
N HIS A 55 14.58 -11.33 -11.75
CA HIS A 55 14.97 -10.67 -13.00
C HIS A 55 14.01 -11.07 -14.13
N ILE A 56 13.53 -10.08 -14.87
CA ILE A 56 12.75 -10.27 -16.10
C ILE A 56 13.43 -9.53 -17.25
N ASP A 57 13.24 -10.04 -18.46
CA ASP A 57 13.75 -9.39 -19.66
C ASP A 57 13.04 -8.04 -19.89
N VAL A 58 13.70 -7.12 -20.59
CA VAL A 58 13.22 -5.76 -20.82
C VAL A 58 11.87 -5.77 -21.54
N GLY A 59 11.69 -6.63 -22.55
CA GLY A 59 10.43 -6.78 -23.26
C GLY A 59 9.27 -7.17 -22.33
N GLN A 60 9.49 -8.14 -21.44
CA GLN A 60 8.49 -8.57 -20.46
C GLN A 60 8.21 -7.49 -19.39
N ALA A 61 9.15 -6.58 -19.13
CA ALA A 61 8.95 -5.49 -18.18
C ALA A 61 7.98 -4.44 -18.72
N VAL A 62 8.05 -4.14 -20.02
CA VAL A 62 7.10 -3.25 -20.70
C VAL A 62 5.67 -3.82 -20.63
N ASP A 63 5.49 -5.12 -20.88
CA ASP A 63 4.18 -5.77 -20.79
C ASP A 63 3.58 -5.68 -19.39
N VAL A 64 4.40 -5.86 -18.36
CA VAL A 64 3.96 -5.74 -16.96
C VAL A 64 3.56 -4.31 -16.63
N MET A 65 4.32 -3.30 -17.10
CA MET A 65 3.99 -1.89 -16.88
C MET A 65 2.65 -1.53 -17.54
N ILE A 66 2.45 -1.92 -18.80
CA ILE A 66 1.17 -1.72 -19.51
C ILE A 66 0.01 -2.38 -18.76
N THR A 67 0.23 -3.57 -18.19
CA THR A 67 -0.80 -4.28 -17.43
C THR A 67 -1.15 -3.54 -16.13
N LEU A 68 -0.15 -2.99 -15.44
CA LEU A 68 -0.36 -2.19 -14.22
C LEU A 68 -1.12 -0.90 -14.51
N ASP A 69 -0.77 -0.20 -15.59
CA ASP A 69 -1.43 1.05 -15.99
C ASP A 69 -2.90 0.82 -16.35
N LYS A 70 -3.20 -0.28 -17.06
CA LYS A 70 -4.59 -0.68 -17.36
C LYS A 70 -5.38 -0.95 -16.08
N LEU A 71 -4.81 -1.70 -15.15
CA LEU A 71 -5.47 -2.02 -13.87
C LEU A 71 -5.69 -0.76 -13.01
N ALA A 72 -4.74 0.17 -13.01
CA ALA A 72 -4.88 1.44 -12.31
C ALA A 72 -6.02 2.28 -12.91
N SER A 73 -6.06 2.37 -14.24
CA SER A 73 -7.11 3.09 -14.97
C SER A 73 -8.51 2.49 -14.74
N GLU A 74 -8.62 1.17 -14.64
CA GLU A 74 -9.88 0.49 -14.32
C GLU A 74 -10.37 0.79 -12.89
N ARG A 75 -9.45 0.92 -11.93
CA ARG A 75 -9.80 1.33 -10.56
C ARG A 75 -10.27 2.77 -10.47
N GLU A 76 -9.65 3.68 -11.21
CA GLU A 76 -10.11 5.08 -11.27
C GLU A 76 -11.53 5.17 -11.84
N LYS A 77 -11.83 4.42 -12.90
CA LYS A 77 -13.20 4.36 -13.47
C LYS A 77 -14.23 3.78 -12.51
N GLN A 78 -13.86 2.80 -11.69
CA GLN A 78 -14.77 2.26 -10.65
C GLN A 78 -15.03 3.22 -9.50
N VAL A 79 -14.14 4.18 -9.25
CA VAL A 79 -14.38 5.28 -8.30
C VAL A 79 -15.29 6.33 -8.92
N GLU A 80 -15.19 6.57 -10.22
CA GLU A 80 -16.07 7.49 -10.95
C GLU A 80 -17.51 6.95 -11.13
N ASP A 81 -17.66 5.63 -11.31
CA ASP A 81 -18.97 4.95 -11.40
C ASP A 81 -19.50 4.48 -10.02
N GLY A 82 -18.76 4.80 -8.95
CA GLY A 82 -19.12 4.49 -7.58
C GLY A 82 -20.12 5.51 -7.04
N LEU A 83 -21.40 5.26 -7.32
CA LEU A 83 -22.57 5.60 -6.52
C LEU A 83 -22.41 6.81 -5.60
N ASP A 84 -22.99 7.92 -6.04
CA ASP A 84 -23.56 8.97 -5.21
C ASP A 84 -24.34 8.34 -4.05
N PHE A 85 -23.66 8.09 -2.93
CA PHE A 85 -24.36 8.03 -1.65
C PHE A 85 -24.74 9.48 -1.39
N GLY A 86 -25.93 9.86 -1.84
CA GLY A 86 -26.61 11.06 -1.41
C GLY A 86 -26.83 10.98 0.09
N PHE A 87 -25.77 11.23 0.86
CA PHE A 87 -25.89 11.83 2.16
C PHE A 87 -26.10 13.31 1.84
N GLU A 88 -27.38 13.71 1.81
CA GLU A 88 -27.71 15.10 2.04
C GLU A 88 -26.97 15.51 3.32
N ASP A 89 -26.27 16.65 3.26
CA ASP A 89 -25.32 17.18 4.24
C ASP A 89 -25.96 17.44 5.64
N ASP A 90 -27.21 17.02 5.85
CA ASP A 90 -28.04 17.27 7.05
C ASP A 90 -28.03 16.13 8.08
N ASP A 91 -27.51 14.93 7.77
CA ASP A 91 -27.56 13.77 8.69
C ASP A 91 -26.24 13.41 9.39
N VAL A 92 -25.19 14.25 9.27
CA VAL A 92 -23.89 13.99 9.93
C VAL A 92 -23.85 14.41 11.40
N ASP A 93 -24.79 15.22 11.87
CA ASP A 93 -24.81 15.72 13.26
C ASP A 93 -25.53 14.78 14.24
N ALA A 94 -26.23 13.74 13.77
CA ALA A 94 -27.03 12.86 14.63
C ALA A 94 -26.30 11.59 15.12
N LEU A 95 -25.07 11.30 14.67
CA LEU A 95 -24.33 10.08 15.05
C LEU A 95 -23.38 10.26 16.26
N PHE A 96 -23.26 11.48 16.78
CA PHE A 96 -22.37 11.80 17.92
C PHE A 96 -23.09 12.00 19.27
N ASP A 97 -24.38 11.67 19.38
CA ASP A 97 -25.10 11.71 20.66
C ASP A 97 -25.38 10.28 21.19
N PHE A 98 -24.33 9.45 21.24
CA PHE A 98 -24.34 8.24 22.06
C PHE A 98 -24.00 8.62 23.49
N ASP A 99 -25.07 8.97 24.20
CA ASP A 99 -25.23 9.07 25.65
C ASP A 99 -24.27 8.17 26.45
N GLY A 100 -23.51 8.83 27.33
CA GLY A 100 -22.56 8.24 28.26
C GLY A 100 -22.26 9.21 29.40
N ASP A 101 -23.29 9.88 29.91
CA ASP A 101 -23.24 10.66 31.16
C ASP A 101 -23.26 9.71 32.37
N HIS A 102 -22.12 9.57 33.06
CA HIS A 102 -22.12 9.28 34.50
C HIS A 102 -20.76 9.62 35.14
N GLU A 103 -20.56 10.88 35.54
CA GLU A 103 -19.71 11.21 36.68
C GLU A 103 -20.36 12.34 37.50
N ASP A 104 -21.06 11.95 38.56
CA ASP A 104 -21.63 12.84 39.58
C ASP A 104 -20.53 13.67 40.28
N GLY A 105 -20.66 15.00 40.21
CA GLY A 105 -20.66 15.90 41.38
C GLY A 105 -19.36 16.19 42.17
N GLU A 106 -18.61 17.20 41.71
CA GLU A 106 -18.20 18.44 42.42
C GLU A 106 -17.75 18.42 43.92
N ASP A 107 -16.43 18.56 44.11
CA ASP A 107 -15.66 19.53 44.96
C ASP A 107 -15.84 19.56 46.52
N PRO A 108 -15.07 20.36 47.32
CA PRO A 108 -13.76 21.04 47.19
C PRO A 108 -12.83 20.87 48.45
N PHE A 109 -11.59 21.38 48.38
CA PHE A 109 -10.68 21.76 49.49
C PHE A 109 -10.96 21.23 50.93
N LEU A 110 -10.11 20.29 51.39
CA LEU A 110 -9.29 20.36 52.63
C LEU A 110 -8.33 19.15 52.72
#